data_AF-A0A1H9C0S3-F1
#
_entry.id   AF-A0A1H9C0S3-F1
#
_cell.length_a   1.000
_cell.length_b   1.000
_cell.length_c   1.000
_cell.angle_alpha   90.00
_cell.angle_beta   90.00
_cell.angle_gamma   90.00
#
_symmetry.space_group_name_H-M   'P 1'
#
loop_
_entity.id
_entity.type
_entity.pdbx_description
1 polymer ?
#
loop_
_entity_poly.entity_id
_entity_poly.type
_entity_poly.pdbx_seq_one_letter_code
_entity_poly.pdbx_strand_id
1 'polypeptide(L)' 'MKVTEILRLREMAINLRDIASAVDCSKTTVGEILNRCKDCGLTYEEAVKLSPERINELIYPDSFGRKQFKDEP' A
#
# COMPACT_ATOMS: atom_id res chain seq x y z
N MET A 1 4.08 9.45 -1.56
CA MET A 1 3.24 8.26 -1.85
C MET A 1 2.39 7.96 -0.65
N LYS A 2 1.07 7.81 -0.79
CA LYS A 2 0.19 7.60 0.38
C LYS A 2 0.40 6.22 1.04
N VAL A 3 0.64 5.17 0.26
CA VAL A 3 0.80 3.79 0.77
C VAL A 3 2.08 3.59 1.58
N THR A 4 3.21 4.07 1.08
CA THR A 4 4.50 3.99 1.78
C THR A 4 4.46 4.74 3.11
N GLU A 5 3.81 5.91 3.14
CA GLU A 5 3.61 6.67 4.38
C GLU A 5 2.66 5.94 5.35
N ILE A 6 1.57 5.34 4.86
CA ILE A 6 0.68 4.50 5.69
C ILE A 6 1.45 3.34 6.34
N LEU A 7 2.29 2.64 5.58
CA LEU A 7 3.13 1.55 6.09
C LEU A 7 4.14 2.06 7.12
N ARG A 8 4.78 3.20 6.85
CA ARG A 8 5.74 3.83 7.77
C ARG A 8 5.09 4.20 9.11
N LEU A 9 3.93 4.84 9.07
CA LEU A 9 3.20 5.24 10.27
C LEU A 9 2.67 4.01 11.03
N ARG A 10 2.35 2.92 10.30
CA ARG A 10 1.96 1.65 10.91
C ARG A 10 3.12 1.00 11.68
N GLU A 11 4.34 1.06 11.18
CA GLU A 11 5.55 0.60 11.89
C GLU A 11 5.80 1.41 13.16
N MET A 12 5.45 2.70 13.17
CA MET A 12 5.48 3.56 14.36
C MET A 12 4.33 3.27 15.36
N ALA A 13 3.56 2.18 15.16
CA ALA A 13 2.40 1.82 15.96
C ALA A 13 1.33 2.92 16.07
N ILE A 14 1.22 3.78 15.05
CA ILE A 14 0.23 4.85 15.01
C ILE A 14 -1.16 4.27 14.68
N ASN A 15 -2.18 4.84 15.31
CA ASN A 15 -3.57 4.43 15.10
C ASN A 15 -4.05 4.78 13.69
N LEU A 16 -4.94 3.96 13.14
CA LEU A 16 -5.53 4.18 11.80
C LEU A 16 -6.13 5.57 11.60
N ARG A 17 -6.65 6.18 12.68
CA ARG A 17 -7.27 7.52 12.64
C ARG A 17 -6.23 8.61 12.43
N ASP A 18 -5.11 8.55 13.14
CA ASP A 18 -3.99 9.48 12.99
C ASP A 18 -3.30 9.29 11.64
N ILE A 19 -3.16 8.05 11.17
CA ILE A 19 -2.64 7.76 9.82
C ILE A 19 -3.54 8.39 8.75
N ALA A 20 -4.86 8.21 8.87
CA ALA A 20 -5.85 8.80 7.98
C ALA A 20 -5.74 10.33 7.92
N SER A 21 -5.58 10.98 9.07
CA SER A 21 -5.33 12.42 9.16
C SER A 21 -3.99 12.84 8.53
N ALA A 22 -2.93 12.03 8.67
CA ALA A 22 -1.61 12.34 8.11
C ALA A 22 -1.56 12.20 6.58
N VAL A 23 -2.28 11.23 6.01
CA VAL A 23 -2.25 10.93 4.56
C VAL A 23 -3.43 11.53 3.79
N ASP A 24 -4.23 12.36 4.46
CA ASP A 24 -5.43 13.01 3.91
C ASP A 24 -6.33 11.98 3.21
N CYS A 25 -6.71 10.94 3.95
CA CYS A 25 -7.55 9.83 3.48
C CYS A 25 -8.53 9.40 4.57
N SER A 26 -9.61 8.73 4.17
CA SER A 26 -10.55 8.14 5.11
C SER A 26 -9.92 6.97 5.87
N LYS A 27 -10.30 6.79 7.15
CA LYS A 27 -9.92 5.63 7.96
C LYS A 27 -10.20 4.30 7.25
N THR A 28 -11.33 4.21 6.55
CA THR A 28 -11.71 3.02 5.76
C THR A 28 -10.68 2.72 4.68
N THR A 29 -10.28 3.73 3.91
CA THR A 29 -9.26 3.60 2.86
C THR A 29 -7.92 3.15 3.43
N VAL A 30 -7.49 3.73 4.56
CA VAL A 30 -6.24 3.30 5.24
C VAL A 30 -6.34 1.86 5.71
N GLY A 31 -7.47 1.47 6.30
CA GLY A 31 -7.72 0.10 6.75
C GLY A 31 -7.70 -0.90 5.59
N GLU A 32 -8.33 -0.56 4.46
CA GLU A 32 -8.29 -1.38 3.24
C GLU A 32 -6.87 -1.51 2.71
N ILE A 33 -6.14 -0.39 2.55
CA ILE A 33 -4.75 -0.40 2.07
C ILE A 33 -3.88 -1.28 2.96
N LEU A 34 -3.94 -1.11 4.28
CA LEU A 34 -3.17 -1.93 5.21
C LEU A 34 -3.55 -3.41 5.15
N ASN A 35 -4.84 -3.72 5.02
CA ASN A 35 -5.29 -5.10 4.92
C ASN A 35 -4.76 -5.76 3.64
N ARG A 36 -4.77 -5.03 2.52
CA ARG A 36 -4.24 -5.53 1.23
C ARG A 36 -2.72 -5.60 1.22
N CYS A 37 -2.02 -4.62 1.78
CA CYS A 37 -0.58 -4.72 1.99
C CYS A 37 -0.24 -5.97 2.82
N LYS A 38 -1.01 -6.25 3.87
CA LYS A 38 -0.81 -7.44 4.71
C LYS A 38 -1.09 -8.74 3.95
N ASP A 39 -2.15 -8.77 3.14
CA ASP A 39 -2.52 -9.91 2.30
C ASP A 39 -1.42 -10.24 1.28
N CYS A 40 -0.83 -9.21 0.65
CA CYS A 40 0.30 -9.35 -0.26
C CYS A 40 1.67 -9.49 0.43
N GLY A 41 1.74 -9.40 1.77
CA GLY A 41 3.00 -9.38 2.51
C GLY A 41 3.88 -8.15 2.26
N LEU A 42 3.33 -7.06 1.74
CA LEU A 42 4.05 -5.82 1.46
C LEU A 42 4.35 -5.05 2.75
N THR A 43 5.63 -4.91 3.07
CA THR A 43 6.14 -4.15 4.21
C THR A 43 6.62 -2.76 3.78
N TYR A 44 6.92 -1.90 4.76
CA TYR A 44 7.53 -0.59 4.49
C TYR A 44 8.85 -0.73 3.72
N GLU A 45 9.70 -1.69 4.11
CA GLU A 45 11.01 -1.94 3.46
C GLU A 45 10.87 -2.34 1.99
N GLU A 46 9.85 -3.12 1.66
CA GLU A 46 9.57 -3.47 0.26
C GLU A 46 8.94 -2.29 -0.47
N ALA A 47 8.01 -1.58 0.17
CA ALA A 47 7.38 -0.39 -0.40
C ALA A 47 8.34 0.76 -0.70
N VAL A 48 9.49 0.88 0.00
CA VAL A 48 10.53 1.87 -0.34
C VAL A 48 11.41 1.44 -1.52
N LYS A 49 11.51 0.14 -1.77
CA LYS A 49 12.24 -0.41 -2.95
C LYS A 49 11.39 -0.40 -4.21
N LEU A 50 10.07 -0.37 -4.06
CA LEU A 50 9.12 -0.42 -5.16
C LEU A 50 8.62 0.97 -5.60
N SER A 51 8.34 1.09 -6.89
CA SER A 51 7.70 2.27 -7.47
C SER A 51 6.22 2.38 -7.04
N PRO A 52 5.63 3.60 -7.07
CA PRO A 52 4.26 3.82 -6.61
C PRO A 52 3.23 3.05 -7.43
N GLU A 53 3.51 2.90 -8.71
CA GLU A 53 2.70 2.15 -9.66
C GLU A 53 2.71 0.68 -9.26
N ARG A 54 3.89 0.12 -8.97
CA ARG A 54 4.05 -1.29 -8.60
C ARG A 54 3.34 -1.64 -7.29
N ILE A 55 3.41 -0.74 -6.31
CA ILE A 55 2.67 -0.90 -5.04
C ILE A 55 1.17 -0.91 -5.30
N ASN A 56 0.67 0.01 -6.13
CA ASN A 56 -0.74 0.05 -6.49
C ASN A 56 -1.18 -1.19 -7.26
N GLU A 57 -0.36 -1.73 -8.16
CA GLU A 57 -0.66 -3.00 -8.84
C GLU A 57 -0.78 -4.17 -7.86
N LEU A 58 0.08 -4.23 -6.84
CA LEU A 58 0.04 -5.28 -5.83
C LEU A 58 -1.24 -5.21 -4.98
N ILE A 59 -1.62 -4.03 -4.50
CA ILE A 59 -2.77 -3.86 -3.61
C ILE A 59 -4.10 -3.58 -4.33
N TYR A 60 -4.07 -3.20 -5.61
CA TYR A 60 -5.24 -2.99 -6.48
C TYR A 60 -5.08 -3.75 -7.81
N PRO A 61 -4.96 -5.09 -7.78
CA PRO A 61 -4.76 -5.88 -9.01
C PRO A 61 -5.94 -5.78 -9.98
N ASP A 62 -7.16 -5.57 -9.45
CA ASP A 62 -8.38 -5.43 -10.26
C ASP A 62 -8.50 -4.03 -10.91
N SER A 63 -8.07 -2.97 -10.22
CA SER A 63 -8.08 -1.61 -10.77
C SER A 63 -7.04 -1.40 -11.87
N PHE A 64 -5.97 -2.20 -11.87
CA PHE A 64 -4.95 -2.25 -12.93
C PHE A 64 -5.22 -3.39 -13.92
N GLY A 65 -6.51 -3.68 -14.17
CA GLY A 65 -7.02 -4.74 -15.03
C GLY A 65 -6.05 -5.24 -16.09
N ARG A 66 -5.64 -6.50 -15.95
CA ARG A 66 -4.90 -7.30 -16.94
C ARG A 66 -3.79 -6.53 -17.68
N LYS A 67 -2.75 -6.09 -16.97
CA LYS A 67 -1.43 -6.05 -17.60
C LYS A 67 -0.58 -7.21 -17.08
N GLN A 68 -0.51 -8.22 -17.93
CA GLN A 68 0.47 -9.30 -17.87
C GLN A 68 1.82 -8.73 -17.45
N PHE A 69 2.28 -9.06 -16.25
CA PHE A 69 3.72 -9.10 -16.02
C PHE A 69 4.22 -10.26 -16.88
N LYS A 70 4.75 -9.92 -18.06
CA LYS A 70 5.69 -10.79 -18.74
C LYS A 70 6.89 -10.93 -17.81
N ASP A 71 6.96 -12.07 -17.14
CA ASP A 71 8.25 -12.67 -16.79
C ASP A 71 8.97 -12.89 -18.13
N GLU A 72 9.96 -12.05 -18.43
CA GLU A 72 10.85 -12.28 -19.57
C GLU A 72 11.95 -13.26 -19.10
N PRO A 73 12.18 -14.38 -19.84
CA PRO A 73 13.03 -15.50 -19.43
C PRO A 73 14.54 -15.25 -19.53
#